data_AF-A0A9N8ZGM4-F1
#
_entry.id   AF-A0A9N8ZGM4-F1
#
_cell.length_a   1.000
_cell.length_b   1.000
_cell.length_c   1.000
_cell.angle_alpha   90.00
_cell.angle_beta   90.00
_cell.angle_gamma   90.00
#
_symmetry.space_group_name_H-M   'P 1'
#
loop_
_entity.id
_entity.type
_entity.pdbx_description
1 polymer ?
#
loop_
_entity_poly.entity_id
_entity_poly.type
_entity_poly.pdbx_seq_one_letter_code
_entity_poly.pdbx_strand_id
1 'polypeptide(L)'
;MPEKCSGCNKKRSLEYENGDICTNCYSAQFQLVNSGNINIDNLIKSKHGNKPKNRLEWIPFEEFTDIQRVTEGGFSTIFTALWVKGRITGYSGTRFNRAGSEKIVLKFLKDSQNINSAFIKELNNIALTQPNSNRYIIQSYGVSQDPKTKNYIFVMPYIEHGSLREYLSKHFDDVKWMDWGKVEIY
;
A
#
# COMPACT_ATOMS: atom_id res chain seq x y z
N MET A 1 29.59 5.74 -13.35
CA MET A 1 28.78 5.01 -12.35
C MET A 1 29.70 4.31 -11.36
N PRO A 2 29.39 4.23 -10.06
CA PRO A 2 30.26 3.59 -9.07
C PRO A 2 30.41 2.08 -9.33
N GLU A 3 31.63 1.55 -9.35
CA GLU A 3 31.91 0.11 -9.56
C GLU A 3 31.42 -0.78 -8.40
N LYS A 4 31.25 -0.18 -7.22
CA LYS A 4 30.90 -0.87 -5.96
C LYS A 4 29.54 -0.41 -5.45
N CYS A 5 28.78 -1.34 -4.90
CA CYS A 5 27.55 -1.08 -4.17
C CYS A 5 27.83 -0.23 -2.93
N SER A 6 27.16 0.92 -2.77
CA SER A 6 27.31 1.76 -1.56
C SER A 6 26.81 1.07 -0.28
N GLY A 7 25.94 0.07 -0.39
CA GLY A 7 25.39 -0.68 0.74
C GLY A 7 26.23 -1.86 1.24
N CYS A 8 27.12 -2.43 0.42
CA CYS A 8 27.97 -3.57 0.83
C CYS A 8 29.39 -3.57 0.29
N ASN A 9 29.79 -2.53 -0.44
CA ASN A 9 31.10 -2.42 -1.10
C ASN A 9 31.47 -3.56 -2.08
N LYS A 10 30.54 -4.46 -2.40
CA LYS A 10 30.76 -5.51 -3.41
C LYS A 10 30.60 -4.94 -4.81
N LYS A 11 31.34 -5.53 -5.77
CA LYS A 11 31.23 -5.21 -7.20
C LYS A 11 29.79 -5.46 -7.66
N ARG A 12 29.20 -4.52 -8.40
CA ARG A 12 27.81 -4.69 -8.85
C ARG A 12 27.72 -5.70 -9.99
N SER A 13 26.69 -6.54 -9.95
CA SER A 13 26.41 -7.53 -10.98
C SER A 13 25.31 -7.10 -11.97
N LEU A 14 24.41 -6.16 -11.62
CA LEU A 14 23.26 -5.76 -12.45
C LEU A 14 22.81 -4.30 -12.20
N GLU A 15 22.26 -3.69 -13.24
CA GLU A 15 21.73 -2.31 -13.27
C GLU A 15 20.34 -2.21 -12.62
N TYR A 16 20.14 -1.23 -11.74
CA TYR A 16 18.84 -0.83 -11.19
C TYR A 16 18.68 0.70 -11.34
N GLU A 17 17.43 1.18 -11.40
CA GLU A 17 17.01 2.54 -11.79
C GLU A 17 17.76 3.71 -11.09
N ASN A 18 18.45 3.49 -9.96
CA ASN A 18 19.20 4.55 -9.26
C ASN A 18 20.71 4.31 -9.12
N GLY A 19 21.24 3.18 -9.61
CA GLY A 19 22.69 2.99 -9.74
C GLY A 19 23.54 3.26 -8.48
N ASP A 20 23.02 3.08 -7.27
CA ASP A 20 23.73 3.32 -5.99
C ASP A 20 23.97 2.06 -5.14
N ILE A 21 23.09 1.05 -5.21
CA ILE A 21 23.21 -0.21 -4.45
C ILE A 21 22.89 -1.43 -5.33
N CYS A 22 23.37 -2.62 -4.92
CA CYS A 22 23.08 -3.89 -5.61
C CYS A 22 21.76 -4.52 -5.16
N THR A 23 21.21 -5.41 -5.99
CA THR A 23 19.96 -6.16 -5.74
C THR A 23 19.90 -6.79 -4.35
N ASN A 24 21.01 -7.36 -3.86
CA ASN A 24 21.01 -8.02 -2.56
C ASN A 24 20.93 -7.04 -1.38
N CYS A 25 21.62 -5.89 -1.47
CA CYS A 25 21.51 -4.84 -0.44
C CYS A 25 20.15 -4.19 -0.47
N TYR A 26 19.62 -4.01 -1.68
CA TYR A 26 18.27 -3.53 -1.90
C TYR A 26 17.27 -4.48 -1.24
N SER A 27 17.26 -5.76 -1.61
CA SER A 27 16.38 -6.79 -1.04
C SER A 27 16.54 -6.97 0.48
N ALA A 28 17.74 -6.85 1.03
CA ALA A 28 17.99 -7.01 2.48
C ALA A 28 17.30 -5.94 3.33
N GLN A 29 17.18 -4.70 2.83
CA GLN A 29 16.47 -3.63 3.55
C GLN A 29 14.94 -3.86 3.59
N PHE A 30 14.39 -4.64 2.65
CA PHE A 30 12.97 -5.01 2.64
C PHE A 30 12.65 -6.28 3.43
N GLN A 31 13.65 -7.00 3.94
CA GLN A 31 13.42 -8.15 4.81
C GLN A 31 12.89 -7.76 6.21
N LEU A 32 12.84 -6.45 6.52
CA LEU A 32 12.42 -5.89 7.81
C LEU A 32 10.90 -5.83 8.02
N VAL A 33 10.08 -6.37 7.10
CA VAL A 33 8.65 -6.56 7.36
C VAL A 33 8.53 -7.50 8.56
N ASN A 34 7.99 -6.97 9.66
CA ASN A 34 7.79 -7.69 10.91
C ASN A 34 6.44 -7.27 11.51
N SER A 35 5.37 -7.90 11.04
CA SER A 35 4.04 -7.74 11.61
C SER A 35 3.82 -8.58 12.87
N GLY A 36 4.79 -9.42 13.23
CA GLY A 36 4.59 -10.51 14.19
C GLY A 36 3.77 -11.68 13.63
N ASN A 37 3.40 -11.65 12.34
CA ASN A 37 2.68 -12.73 11.68
C ASN A 37 3.34 -13.15 10.36
N ILE A 38 3.87 -14.37 10.33
CA ILE A 38 4.63 -14.90 9.19
C ILE A 38 3.81 -14.95 7.89
N ASN A 39 2.49 -15.16 7.96
CA ASN A 39 1.64 -15.22 6.77
C ASN A 39 1.47 -13.84 6.14
N ILE A 40 1.32 -12.81 6.97
CA ILE A 40 1.27 -11.41 6.52
C ILE A 40 2.62 -10.97 5.97
N ASP A 41 3.70 -11.28 6.69
CA ASP A 41 5.05 -10.90 6.29
C ASP A 41 5.41 -11.52 4.94
N ASN A 42 5.13 -12.82 4.75
CA ASN A 42 5.33 -13.51 3.48
C ASN A 42 4.47 -12.92 2.37
N LEU A 43 3.22 -12.58 2.66
CA LEU A 43 2.32 -11.97 1.70
C LEU A 43 2.83 -10.60 1.24
N ILE A 44 3.21 -9.72 2.17
CA ILE A 44 3.79 -8.42 1.84
C ILE A 44 5.06 -8.59 1.02
N LYS A 45 5.99 -9.44 1.46
CA LYS A 45 7.26 -9.72 0.76
C LYS A 45 7.02 -10.30 -0.64
N SER A 46 6.00 -11.16 -0.84
CA SER A 46 5.68 -11.76 -2.14
C SER A 46 5.29 -10.73 -3.20
N LYS A 47 4.84 -9.54 -2.79
CA LYS A 47 4.43 -8.46 -3.69
C LYS A 47 5.56 -7.47 -3.99
N HIS A 48 6.72 -7.63 -3.36
CA HIS A 48 7.88 -6.78 -3.63
C HIS A 48 8.51 -7.20 -4.95
N GLY A 49 8.31 -6.40 -6.00
CA GLY A 49 9.00 -6.57 -7.29
C GLY A 49 10.42 -6.00 -7.26
N ASN A 50 10.89 -5.48 -8.40
CA ASN A 50 12.19 -4.81 -8.51
C ASN A 50 12.11 -3.28 -8.26
N LYS A 51 10.93 -2.67 -8.35
CA LYS A 51 10.76 -1.21 -8.22
C LYS A 51 10.51 -0.79 -6.76
N PRO A 52 11.12 0.29 -6.25
CA PRO A 52 10.96 0.73 -4.85
C PRO A 52 9.64 1.43 -4.58
N LYS A 53 9.06 2.08 -5.60
CA LYS A 53 7.87 2.90 -5.45
C LYS A 53 6.62 2.03 -5.31
N ASN A 54 5.64 2.54 -4.55
CA ASN A 54 4.28 1.99 -4.42
C ASN A 54 4.24 0.51 -4.04
N ARG A 55 5.12 0.09 -3.13
CA ARG A 55 5.10 -1.26 -2.56
C ARG A 55 4.07 -1.35 -1.45
N LEU A 56 3.56 -2.57 -1.24
CA LEU A 56 2.80 -2.90 -0.04
C LEU A 56 3.74 -2.89 1.17
N GLU A 57 3.35 -2.19 2.23
CA GLU A 57 4.11 -2.04 3.47
C GLU A 57 3.36 -2.63 4.66
N TRP A 58 4.12 -3.11 5.66
CA TRP A 58 3.58 -3.20 7.02
C TRP A 58 3.75 -1.84 7.68
N ILE A 59 2.66 -1.25 8.15
CA ILE A 59 2.65 0.11 8.67
C ILE A 59 2.28 0.05 10.15
N PRO A 60 3.19 0.44 11.07
CA PRO A 60 2.88 0.51 12.49
C PRO A 60 1.70 1.45 12.75
N PHE A 61 0.76 1.04 13.60
CA PHE A 61 -0.48 1.77 13.84
C PHE A 61 -0.22 3.17 14.43
N GLU A 62 0.84 3.29 15.22
CA GLU A 62 1.32 4.54 15.82
C GLU A 62 1.78 5.59 14.80
N GLU A 63 1.95 5.23 13.53
CA GLU A 63 2.23 6.20 12.46
C GLU A 63 0.98 6.94 11.97
N PHE A 64 -0.21 6.58 12.45
CA PHE A 64 -1.47 7.22 12.10
C PHE A 64 -1.89 8.23 13.16
N THR A 65 -2.27 9.42 12.69
CA THR A 65 -2.78 10.54 13.49
C THR A 65 -4.11 11.03 12.92
N ASP A 66 -4.83 11.86 13.67
CA ASP A 66 -6.11 12.44 13.25
C ASP A 66 -7.12 11.42 12.69
N ILE A 67 -7.23 10.28 13.38
CA ILE A 67 -8.10 9.17 12.95
C ILE A 67 -9.56 9.56 13.19
N GLN A 68 -10.33 9.66 12.11
CA GLN A 68 -11.75 10.05 12.12
C GLN A 68 -12.60 8.99 11.46
N ARG A 69 -13.69 8.60 12.11
CA ARG A 69 -14.63 7.60 11.58
C ARG A 69 -15.46 8.21 10.45
N VAL A 70 -15.54 7.52 9.33
CA VAL A 70 -16.36 7.91 8.17
C VAL A 70 -17.67 7.15 8.16
N THR A 71 -17.60 5.82 8.15
CA THR A 71 -18.78 4.95 8.05
C THR A 71 -18.50 3.56 8.57
N GLU A 72 -19.54 2.78 8.81
CA GLU A 72 -19.46 1.38 9.22
C GLU A 72 -20.42 0.55 8.37
N GLY A 73 -19.91 -0.55 7.82
CA GLY A 73 -20.71 -1.57 7.14
C GLY A 73 -20.71 -2.89 7.91
N GLY A 74 -21.29 -3.93 7.30
CA GLY A 74 -21.35 -5.26 7.90
C GLY A 74 -19.97 -5.87 8.16
N PHE A 75 -19.00 -5.67 7.26
CA PHE A 75 -17.71 -6.36 7.29
C PHE A 75 -16.52 -5.46 7.68
N SER A 76 -16.70 -4.15 7.66
CA SER A 76 -15.61 -3.21 7.93
C SER A 76 -16.10 -1.86 8.42
N THR A 77 -15.21 -1.15 9.11
CA THR A 77 -15.39 0.26 9.48
C THR A 77 -14.34 1.09 8.76
N ILE A 78 -14.76 2.20 8.15
CA ILE A 78 -13.90 3.09 7.38
C ILE A 78 -13.57 4.32 8.20
N PHE A 79 -12.29 4.68 8.21
CA PHE A 79 -11.76 5.88 8.83
C PHE A 79 -10.89 6.65 7.84
N THR A 80 -10.75 7.95 8.05
CA THR A 80 -9.65 8.75 7.48
C THR A 80 -8.58 8.97 8.55
N ALA A 81 -7.34 9.14 8.13
CA ALA A 81 -6.23 9.47 9.01
C ALA A 81 -5.14 10.25 8.26
N LEU A 82 -4.20 10.82 9.01
CA LEU A 82 -2.92 11.29 8.50
C LEU A 82 -1.85 10.25 8.81
N TRP A 83 -1.16 9.77 7.77
CA TRP A 83 0.02 8.93 7.90
C TRP A 83 1.28 9.81 7.91
N VAL A 84 1.94 9.92 9.07
CA VAL A 84 2.99 10.93 9.29
C VAL A 84 4.21 10.75 8.37
N LYS A 85 4.54 9.51 8.02
CA LYS A 85 5.66 9.22 7.11
C LYS A 85 5.22 9.24 5.64
N GLY A 86 3.98 8.88 5.33
CA GLY A 86 3.48 8.68 3.96
C GLY A 86 4.16 7.53 3.22
N ARG A 87 3.76 7.30 1.97
CA ARG A 87 4.25 6.17 1.15
C ARG A 87 5.71 6.30 0.70
N ILE A 88 6.34 5.18 0.33
CA ILE A 88 7.66 5.19 -0.35
C ILE A 88 7.52 5.77 -1.77
N THR A 89 8.24 6.87 -2.03
CA THR A 89 8.25 7.57 -3.33
C THR A 89 9.50 7.26 -4.15
N GLY A 90 10.50 6.62 -3.55
CA GLY A 90 11.74 6.27 -4.22
C GLY A 90 12.82 5.86 -3.23
N TYR A 91 14.06 5.93 -3.70
CA TYR A 91 15.21 5.45 -2.96
C TYR A 91 16.41 6.34 -3.25
N SER A 92 17.20 6.70 -2.23
CA SER A 92 18.44 7.46 -2.40
C SER A 92 19.52 6.88 -1.49
N GLY A 93 20.65 6.46 -2.08
CA GLY A 93 21.79 5.92 -1.34
C GLY A 93 21.47 4.67 -0.52
N THR A 94 21.16 4.84 0.76
CA THR A 94 20.86 3.78 1.75
C THR A 94 19.45 3.84 2.36
N ARG A 95 18.59 4.78 1.92
CA ARG A 95 17.29 5.06 2.56
C ARG A 95 16.15 5.19 1.56
N PHE A 96 14.93 4.85 2.01
CA PHE A 96 13.70 5.13 1.27
C PHE A 96 13.33 6.61 1.37
N ASN A 97 13.02 7.20 0.21
CA ASN A 97 12.37 8.50 0.16
C ASN A 97 10.89 8.31 0.48
N ARG A 98 10.33 9.23 1.27
CA ARG A 98 8.96 9.19 1.73
C ARG A 98 8.19 10.41 1.23
N ALA A 99 6.88 10.26 1.02
CA ALA A 99 6.02 11.37 0.61
C ALA A 99 5.91 12.46 1.68
N GLY A 100 6.18 12.13 2.95
CA GLY A 100 5.83 12.98 4.09
C GLY A 100 4.38 12.77 4.50
N SER A 101 3.86 13.62 5.38
CA SER A 101 2.50 13.48 5.91
C SER A 101 1.46 13.37 4.79
N GLU A 102 0.68 12.29 4.79
CA GLU A 102 -0.23 11.94 3.71
C GLU A 102 -1.61 11.59 4.26
N LYS A 103 -2.67 12.16 3.68
CA LYS A 103 -4.05 11.81 4.03
C LYS A 103 -4.41 10.46 3.41
N ILE A 104 -4.94 9.55 4.23
CA ILE A 104 -5.21 8.17 3.86
C ILE A 104 -6.59 7.71 4.33
N VAL A 105 -7.01 6.56 3.80
CA VAL A 105 -8.18 5.80 4.26
C VAL A 105 -7.69 4.55 4.99
N LEU A 106 -8.26 4.31 6.17
CA LEU A 106 -8.07 3.09 6.95
C LEU A 106 -9.37 2.27 6.90
N LYS A 107 -9.32 1.09 6.29
CA LYS A 107 -10.42 0.12 6.31
C LYS A 107 -10.13 -0.96 7.34
N PHE A 108 -10.77 -0.85 8.50
CA PHE A 108 -10.69 -1.83 9.59
C PHE A 108 -11.58 -3.02 9.26
N LEU A 109 -11.01 -4.22 9.19
CA LEU A 109 -11.76 -5.43 8.92
C LEU A 109 -12.25 -6.05 10.23
N LYS A 110 -13.56 -6.24 10.37
CA LYS A 110 -14.14 -6.86 11.55
C LYS A 110 -13.76 -8.34 11.64
N ASP A 111 -13.59 -8.83 12.86
CA ASP A 111 -13.32 -10.24 13.17
C ASP A 111 -12.11 -10.83 12.42
N SER A 112 -11.10 -10.00 12.14
CA SER A 112 -9.92 -10.35 11.35
C SER A 112 -8.70 -10.71 12.21
N GLN A 113 -8.82 -10.68 13.54
CA GLN A 113 -7.77 -11.07 14.48
C GLN A 113 -7.25 -12.50 14.24
N ASN A 114 -8.11 -13.39 13.74
CA ASN A 114 -7.76 -14.74 13.36
C ASN A 114 -7.59 -14.81 11.84
N ILE A 115 -6.34 -14.79 11.37
CA ILE A 115 -6.04 -14.97 9.94
C ILE A 115 -6.60 -16.32 9.49
N ASN A 116 -7.57 -16.26 8.58
CA ASN A 116 -8.05 -17.43 7.86
C ASN A 116 -7.70 -17.30 6.37
N SER A 117 -7.92 -18.39 5.63
CA SER A 117 -7.68 -18.44 4.19
C SER A 117 -8.49 -17.40 3.40
N ALA A 118 -9.68 -17.01 3.88
CA ALA A 118 -10.50 -15.98 3.26
C ALA A 118 -9.85 -14.60 3.37
N PHE A 119 -9.30 -14.24 4.53
CA PHE A 119 -8.56 -12.99 4.74
C PHE A 119 -7.32 -12.92 3.83
N ILE A 120 -6.52 -13.98 3.77
CA ILE A 120 -5.33 -14.04 2.90
C ILE A 120 -5.72 -13.96 1.42
N LYS A 121 -6.86 -14.54 1.03
CA LYS A 121 -7.39 -14.43 -0.33
C LYS A 121 -7.82 -13.00 -0.65
N GLU A 122 -8.52 -12.32 0.26
CA GLU A 122 -8.94 -10.93 0.06
C GLU A 122 -7.73 -9.98 -0.01
N LEU A 123 -6.76 -10.15 0.89
CA LEU A 123 -5.50 -9.38 0.87
C LEU A 123 -4.72 -9.64 -0.41
N ASN A 124 -4.67 -10.88 -0.90
CA ASN A 124 -4.10 -11.17 -2.21
C ASN A 124 -4.85 -10.43 -3.33
N ASN A 125 -6.18 -10.45 -3.35
CA ASN A 125 -6.96 -9.75 -4.39
C ASN A 125 -6.72 -8.23 -4.37
N ILE A 126 -6.65 -7.62 -3.19
CA ILE A 126 -6.37 -6.18 -3.03
C ILE A 126 -4.91 -5.86 -3.41
N ALA A 127 -3.97 -6.75 -3.11
CA ALA A 127 -2.55 -6.56 -3.40
C ALA A 127 -2.13 -6.96 -4.83
N LEU A 128 -3.02 -7.57 -5.63
CA LEU A 128 -2.74 -8.05 -7.01
C LEU A 128 -2.88 -6.97 -8.09
N THR A 129 -3.14 -5.73 -7.71
CA THR A 129 -3.30 -4.60 -8.65
C THR A 129 -1.92 -4.08 -9.06
N GLN A 130 -1.24 -4.90 -9.86
CA GLN A 130 0.04 -4.56 -10.46
C GLN A 130 -0.13 -3.50 -11.55
N PRO A 131 0.88 -2.63 -11.77
CA PRO A 131 0.86 -1.55 -12.76
C PRO A 131 0.72 -2.01 -14.22
N ASN A 132 0.79 -3.31 -14.51
CA ASN A 132 0.67 -3.87 -15.87
C ASN A 132 -0.72 -4.43 -16.20
N SER A 133 -1.68 -4.37 -15.27
CA SER A 133 -3.07 -4.66 -15.61
C SER A 133 -3.75 -3.36 -16.04
N ASN A 134 -4.46 -3.39 -17.17
CA ASN A 134 -5.28 -2.30 -17.72
C ASN A 134 -6.46 -1.88 -16.80
N ARG A 135 -6.35 -2.08 -15.48
CA ARG A 135 -7.38 -1.88 -14.47
C ARG A 135 -6.90 -0.81 -13.49
N TYR A 136 -7.60 0.33 -13.47
CA TYR A 136 -7.45 1.43 -12.51
C TYR A 136 -7.91 1.07 -11.09
N ILE A 137 -7.42 -0.05 -10.55
CA ILE A 137 -7.81 -0.47 -9.20
C ILE A 137 -6.92 0.24 -8.19
N ILE A 138 -7.54 0.80 -7.16
CA ILE A 138 -6.88 1.53 -6.08
C ILE A 138 -5.78 0.65 -5.44
N GLN A 139 -4.54 1.11 -5.55
CA GLN A 139 -3.38 0.42 -4.98
C GLN A 139 -3.33 0.69 -3.47
N SER A 140 -3.40 -0.37 -2.67
CA SER A 140 -3.17 -0.29 -1.22
C SER A 140 -1.72 0.10 -0.94
N TYR A 141 -1.51 1.01 0.02
CA TYR A 141 -0.17 1.32 0.53
C TYR A 141 0.34 0.25 1.48
N GLY A 142 -0.56 -0.47 2.16
CA GLY A 142 -0.11 -1.42 3.16
C GLY A 142 -1.20 -2.04 4.00
N VAL A 143 -0.70 -2.74 5.02
CA VAL A 143 -1.48 -3.40 6.04
C VAL A 143 -0.97 -2.92 7.40
N SER A 144 -1.90 -2.71 8.32
CA SER A 144 -1.62 -2.44 9.72
C SER A 144 -2.49 -3.35 10.59
N GLN A 145 -2.33 -3.26 11.91
CA GLN A 145 -3.17 -3.95 12.87
C GLN A 145 -3.53 -3.01 14.01
N ASP A 146 -4.81 -2.99 14.37
CA ASP A 146 -5.27 -2.24 15.54
C ASP A 146 -4.65 -2.87 16.80
N PRO A 147 -3.88 -2.11 17.60
CA PRO A 147 -3.28 -2.63 18.81
C PRO A 147 -4.32 -3.10 19.84
N LYS A 148 -5.55 -2.56 19.80
CA LYS A 148 -6.63 -2.89 20.75
C LYS A 148 -7.39 -4.16 20.34
N THR A 149 -7.99 -4.16 19.15
CA THR A 149 -8.84 -5.28 18.71
C THR A 149 -8.06 -6.40 18.02
N LYS A 150 -6.80 -6.15 17.65
CA LYS A 150 -5.97 -7.03 16.81
C LYS A 150 -6.53 -7.28 15.41
N ASN A 151 -7.57 -6.54 15.03
CA ASN A 151 -8.09 -6.55 13.67
C ASN A 151 -7.09 -5.92 12.71
N TYR A 152 -6.99 -6.50 11.53
CA TYR A 152 -6.19 -5.97 10.44
C TYR A 152 -6.87 -4.78 9.77
N ILE A 153 -6.03 -3.88 9.28
CA ILE A 153 -6.42 -2.61 8.67
C ILE A 153 -5.76 -2.52 7.30
N PHE A 154 -6.55 -2.21 6.28
CA PHE A 154 -6.02 -1.80 4.98
C PHE A 154 -5.76 -0.31 4.94
N VAL A 155 -4.59 0.05 4.42
CA VAL A 155 -4.15 1.44 4.28
C VAL A 155 -4.19 1.82 2.81
N MET A 156 -5.05 2.76 2.46
CA MET A 156 -5.37 3.10 1.06
C MET A 156 -5.23 4.61 0.81
N PRO A 157 -4.98 5.04 -0.44
CA PRO A 157 -5.02 6.45 -0.79
C PRO A 157 -6.39 7.05 -0.46
N TYR A 158 -6.37 8.29 0.04
CA TYR A 158 -7.59 9.09 0.12
C TYR A 158 -7.98 9.61 -1.26
N ILE A 159 -9.23 9.39 -1.66
CA ILE A 159 -9.79 9.91 -2.92
C ILE A 159 -10.68 11.10 -2.59
N GLU A 160 -10.28 12.29 -3.05
CA GLU A 160 -10.95 13.56 -2.70
C GLU A 160 -12.42 13.61 -3.13
N HIS A 161 -12.79 12.91 -4.19
CA HIS A 161 -14.14 12.90 -4.74
C HIS A 161 -15.07 11.83 -4.15
N GLY A 162 -14.63 11.14 -3.09
CA GLY A 162 -15.41 10.09 -2.44
C GLY A 162 -15.51 8.82 -3.28
N SER A 163 -16.53 8.01 -3.02
CA SER A 163 -16.79 6.79 -3.80
C SER A 163 -17.28 7.12 -5.21
N LEU A 164 -17.04 6.22 -6.17
CA LEU A 164 -17.63 6.35 -7.51
C LEU A 164 -19.14 6.56 -7.44
N ARG A 165 -19.80 5.84 -6.54
CA ARG A 165 -21.25 5.94 -6.35
C ARG A 165 -21.67 7.35 -5.96
N GLU A 166 -20.96 7.99 -5.04
CA GLU A 166 -21.25 9.37 -4.65
C GLU A 166 -20.95 10.35 -5.78
N TYR A 167 -19.84 10.16 -6.48
CA TYR A 167 -19.47 10.98 -7.64
C TYR A 167 -20.53 10.89 -8.75
N LEU A 168 -20.89 9.67 -9.16
CA LEU A 168 -21.93 9.43 -10.15
C LEU A 168 -23.29 9.94 -9.69
N SER A 169 -23.63 9.85 -8.41
CA SER A 169 -24.91 10.39 -7.92
C SER A 169 -25.03 11.92 -8.06
N LYS A 170 -23.90 12.63 -8.12
CA LYS A 170 -23.85 14.10 -8.23
C LYS A 170 -23.60 14.59 -9.65
N HIS A 171 -22.94 13.78 -10.47
CA HIS A 171 -22.45 14.18 -11.80
C HIS A 171 -22.99 13.29 -12.92
N PHE A 172 -24.07 12.53 -12.67
CA PHE A 172 -24.61 11.55 -13.62
C PHE A 172 -24.83 12.14 -15.03
N ASP A 173 -25.41 13.34 -15.08
CA ASP A 173 -25.74 14.03 -16.33
C ASP A 173 -24.52 14.64 -17.04
N ASP A 174 -23.41 14.82 -16.30
CA ASP A 174 -22.16 15.38 -16.82
C ASP A 174 -21.24 14.31 -17.43
N VAL A 175 -21.49 13.02 -17.13
CA VAL A 175 -20.69 11.90 -17.66
C VAL A 175 -21.07 11.62 -19.12
N LYS A 176 -20.26 12.13 -20.04
CA LYS A 176 -20.42 11.87 -21.48
C LYS A 176 -20.25 10.39 -21.78
N TRP A 177 -20.96 9.89 -22.79
CA TRP A 177 -20.95 8.48 -23.21
C TRP A 177 -19.54 7.88 -23.41
N MET A 178 -18.56 8.68 -23.85
CA MET A 178 -17.17 8.24 -24.03
C MET A 178 -16.41 8.01 -22.71
N ASP A 179 -16.89 8.56 -21.60
CA ASP A 179 -16.26 8.40 -20.28
C ASP A 179 -16.74 7.16 -19.52
N TRP A 180 -17.81 6.50 -19.99
CA TRP A 180 -18.35 5.27 -19.38
C TRP A 180 -17.37 4.08 -19.43
N GLY A 181 -16.51 4.02 -20.45
CA GLY A 181 -15.43 3.01 -20.51
C GLY A 181 -14.37 3.15 -19.40
N LYS A 182 -14.38 4.25 -18.63
CA LYS A 182 -13.52 4.48 -17.45
C LYS A 182 -14.26 4.26 -16.13
N VAL A 183 -15.60 4.18 -16.17
CA VAL A 183 -16.48 4.09 -14.99
C VAL A 183 -16.62 2.64 -14.49
N GLU A 184 -16.45 1.62 -15.33
CA GLU A 184 -16.42 0.19 -14.91
C GLU A 184 -15.27 -0.18 -13.95
N ILE A 185 -14.46 0.79 -13.55
CA ILE A 185 -13.15 0.58 -12.91
C ILE A 185 -13.06 1.27 -11.54
N TYR A 186 -14.13 1.89 -11.05
CA TYR A 186 -14.21 2.42 -9.68
C TYR A 186 -15.34 1.79 -8.85
#